data_AF-A0A520AFH5-F1
#
_entry.id   AF-A0A520AFH5-F1
#
_cell.length_a   1.000
_cell.length_b   1.000
_cell.length_c   1.000
_cell.angle_alpha   90.00
_cell.angle_beta   90.00
_cell.angle_gamma   90.00
#
_symmetry.space_group_name_H-M   'P 1'
#
loop_
_entity.id
_entity.type
_entity.pdbx_description
1 polymer ?
#
loop_
_entity_poly.entity_id
_entity_poly.type
_entity_poly.pdbx_seq_one_letter_code
_entity_poly.pdbx_strand_id
1 'polypeptide(L)'
;LYVQRSAENGDRIKLDLQRHLINNLKLATELGGEVLKIKSDDITKTIVRIAAEKEITTICIGKPHLSLFQVIMRTAIFNKLLKSIADTETDLVILS
;
A
#
# COMPACT_ATOMS: atom_id res chain seq x y z
N LEU A 1 -5.50 -2.96 2.72
CA LEU A 1 -5.48 -1.48 2.91
C LEU A 1 -5.19 -0.81 1.58
N TYR A 2 -5.96 0.21 1.21
CA TYR A 2 -5.72 1.07 0.06
C TYR A 2 -5.63 2.53 0.53
N VAL A 3 -4.49 3.19 0.27
CA VAL A 3 -4.30 4.61 0.58
C VAL A 3 -4.35 5.40 -0.73
N GLN A 4 -5.39 6.22 -0.89
CA GLN A 4 -5.60 7.07 -2.06
C GLN A 4 -5.00 8.45 -1.82
N ARG A 5 -4.07 8.87 -2.68
CA ARG A 5 -3.52 10.23 -2.65
C ARG A 5 -4.47 11.22 -3.32
N SER A 6 -4.38 12.49 -2.97
CA SER A 6 -5.15 13.57 -3.60
C SER A 6 -4.87 13.70 -5.10
N ALA A 7 -3.65 13.34 -5.53
CA ALA A 7 -3.25 13.30 -6.94
C ALA A 7 -3.94 12.17 -7.74
N GLU A 8 -4.47 11.15 -7.05
CA GLU A 8 -5.13 9.97 -7.62
C GLU A 8 -6.66 10.10 -7.61
N ASN A 9 -7.16 11.34 -7.64
CA ASN A 9 -8.61 11.59 -7.68
C ASN A 9 -9.20 11.08 -9.01
N GLY A 10 -10.45 10.61 -8.98
CA GLY A 10 -11.10 9.88 -10.08
C GLY A 10 -11.16 10.64 -11.42
N ASP A 11 -11.07 11.96 -11.40
CA ASP A 11 -11.05 12.77 -12.62
C ASP A 11 -9.69 12.79 -13.34
N ARG A 12 -8.64 12.24 -12.71
CA ARG A 12 -7.24 12.27 -13.19
C ARG A 12 -6.68 10.91 -13.58
N ILE A 13 -7.46 9.84 -13.42
CA ILE A 13 -7.04 8.45 -13.69
C ILE A 13 -7.84 7.89 -14.86
N LYS A 14 -7.18 7.17 -15.78
CA LYS A 14 -7.87 6.49 -16.88
C LYS A 14 -8.91 5.48 -16.35
N LEU A 15 -10.07 5.41 -17.01
CA LEU A 15 -11.21 4.60 -16.58
C LEU A 15 -10.90 3.09 -16.46
N ASP A 16 -10.05 2.57 -17.33
CA ASP A 16 -9.55 1.20 -17.29
C ASP A 16 -8.82 0.90 -15.97
N LEU A 17 -7.88 1.76 -15.56
CA LEU A 17 -7.12 1.59 -14.33
C LEU A 17 -8.02 1.67 -13.09
N GLN A 18 -9.03 2.55 -13.10
CA GLN A 18 -10.02 2.62 -12.03
C GLN A 18 -10.82 1.33 -11.90
N ARG A 19 -11.27 0.75 -13.02
CA ARG A 19 -12.00 -0.53 -13.02
C ARG A 19 -11.11 -1.67 -12.51
N HIS A 20 -9.86 -1.74 -12.93
CA HIS A 20 -8.91 -2.74 -12.43
C HIS A 20 -8.74 -2.65 -10.91
N LEU A 21 -8.54 -1.45 -10.37
CA LEU A 21 -8.45 -1.25 -8.92
C LEU A 21 -9.74 -1.70 -8.22
N ILE A 22 -10.91 -1.28 -8.71
CA ILE A 22 -12.21 -1.66 -8.11
C ILE A 22 -12.37 -3.18 -8.09
N ASN A 23 -12.02 -3.86 -9.18
CA ASN A 23 -12.12 -5.31 -9.28
C ASN A 23 -11.16 -6.01 -8.31
N ASN A 24 -9.93 -5.53 -8.15
CA ASN A 24 -8.99 -6.09 -7.18
C ASN A 24 -9.49 -5.92 -5.73
N LEU A 25 -10.10 -4.78 -5.41
CA LEU A 25 -10.68 -4.55 -4.09
C LEU A 25 -11.89 -5.48 -3.86
N LYS A 26 -12.75 -5.68 -4.87
CA LYS A 26 -13.85 -6.65 -4.78
C LYS A 26 -13.32 -8.07 -4.57
N LEU A 27 -12.33 -8.49 -5.35
CA LEU A 27 -11.70 -9.80 -5.22
C LEU A 27 -11.13 -10.02 -3.82
N ALA A 28 -10.49 -9.01 -3.23
CA ALA A 28 -9.99 -9.10 -1.86
C ALA A 28 -11.13 -9.38 -0.86
N THR A 29 -12.29 -8.75 -1.03
CA THR A 29 -13.49 -9.01 -0.23
C THR A 29 -14.08 -10.39 -0.50
N GLU A 30 -14.15 -10.83 -1.75
CA GLU A 30 -14.64 -12.15 -2.16
C GLU A 30 -13.77 -13.29 -1.60
N LEU A 31 -12.48 -13.06 -1.45
CA LEU A 31 -11.52 -13.97 -0.79
C LEU A 31 -11.57 -13.90 0.74
N GLY A 32 -12.50 -13.14 1.32
CA GLY A 32 -12.70 -13.02 2.77
C GLY A 32 -11.88 -11.94 3.46
N GLY A 33 -11.20 -11.07 2.72
CA GLY A 33 -10.39 -9.96 3.26
C GLY A 33 -11.20 -8.68 3.55
N GLU A 34 -10.83 -7.97 4.61
CA GLU A 34 -11.36 -6.62 4.90
C GLU A 34 -10.67 -5.58 4.00
N VAL A 35 -11.46 -4.76 3.31
CA VAL A 35 -10.93 -3.66 2.49
C VAL A 35 -11.13 -2.32 3.19
N LEU A 36 -10.03 -1.78 3.73
CA LEU A 36 -9.97 -0.42 4.24
C LEU A 36 -9.46 0.54 3.16
N LYS A 37 -10.23 1.59 2.84
CA LYS A 37 -9.85 2.68 1.92
C LYS A 37 -9.65 3.97 2.70
N ILE A 38 -8.47 4.57 2.63
CA ILE A 38 -8.13 5.81 3.33
C ILE A 38 -7.62 6.84 2.33
N LYS A 39 -8.10 8.08 2.45
CA LYS A 39 -7.54 9.21 1.70
C LYS A 39 -6.41 9.84 2.51
N SER A 40 -5.21 9.91 1.93
CA SER A 40 -4.05 10.54 2.57
C SER A 40 -2.94 10.76 1.55
N ASP A 41 -2.23 11.89 1.66
CA ASP A 41 -1.05 12.16 0.83
C ASP A 41 0.26 11.58 1.40
N ASP A 42 0.27 11.17 2.68
CA ASP A 42 1.38 10.44 3.31
C ASP A 42 1.03 8.94 3.43
N ILE A 43 1.39 8.18 2.40
CA ILE A 43 1.14 6.74 2.32
C ILE A 43 1.80 6.00 3.49
N THR A 44 3.09 6.25 3.72
CA THR A 44 3.89 5.56 4.74
C THR A 44 3.30 5.74 6.12
N LYS A 45 3.07 6.99 6.52
CA LYS A 45 2.52 7.29 7.85
C LYS A 45 1.13 6.68 8.02
N THR A 46 0.32 6.66 6.97
CA THR A 46 -1.02 6.06 7.01
C THR A 46 -0.94 4.56 7.20
N ILE A 47 -0.07 3.85 6.47
CA ILE A 47 0.10 2.41 6.62
C ILE A 47 0.57 2.06 8.04
N VAL A 48 1.62 2.72 8.54
CA VAL A 48 2.16 2.47 9.88
C VAL A 48 1.12 2.75 10.96
N ARG A 49 0.39 3.86 10.86
CA ARG A 49 -0.67 4.20 11.81
C ARG A 49 -1.77 3.15 11.83
N ILE A 50 -2.24 2.70 10.67
CA ILE A 50 -3.28 1.66 10.58
C ILE A 50 -2.77 0.32 11.07
N ALA A 51 -1.51 -0.02 10.77
CA ALA A 51 -0.90 -1.24 11.27
C ALA A 51 -0.86 -1.25 12.81
N ALA A 52 -0.49 -0.13 13.43
CA ALA A 52 -0.52 0.01 14.89
C ALA A 52 -1.95 -0.01 15.46
N GLU A 53 -2.88 0.77 14.90
CA GLU A 53 -4.28 0.86 15.35
C GLU A 53 -5.03 -0.48 15.27
N LYS A 54 -4.69 -1.31 14.29
CA LYS A 54 -5.31 -2.63 14.08
C LYS A 54 -4.43 -3.79 14.54
N GLU A 55 -3.34 -3.52 15.26
CA GLU A 55 -2.40 -4.54 15.79
C GLU A 55 -1.93 -5.54 14.72
N ILE A 56 -1.62 -5.02 13.52
CA ILE A 56 -1.18 -5.82 12.38
C ILE A 56 0.24 -6.34 12.62
N THR A 57 0.39 -7.66 12.62
CA THR A 57 1.69 -8.34 12.79
C THR A 57 2.44 -8.54 11.48
N THR A 58 1.77 -8.50 10.33
CA THR A 58 2.39 -8.77 9.04
C THR A 58 1.83 -7.86 7.95
N ILE A 59 2.73 -7.22 7.21
CA ILE A 59 2.45 -6.42 6.02
C ILE A 59 2.97 -7.20 4.81
N CYS A 60 2.07 -7.49 3.87
CA CYS A 60 2.42 -8.09 2.58
C CYS A 60 2.44 -7.01 1.49
N ILE A 61 3.51 -6.95 0.70
CA ILE A 61 3.63 -6.05 -0.45
C ILE A 61 3.99 -6.83 -1.72
N GLY A 62 3.41 -6.44 -2.86
CA GLY A 62 3.86 -6.97 -4.15
C GLY A 62 5.20 -6.36 -4.56
N LYS A 63 6.06 -7.16 -5.20
CA LYS A 63 7.33 -6.73 -5.76
C LYS A 63 7.06 -5.68 -6.84
N PRO A 64 7.58 -4.45 -6.74
CA PRO A 64 7.48 -3.51 -7.85
C PRO A 64 8.24 -4.09 -9.05
N HIS A 65 7.61 -4.11 -10.23
CA HIS A 65 8.24 -4.58 -11.49
C HIS A 65 9.34 -3.65 -12.04
N LEU A 66 9.66 -2.57 -11.32
CA LEU A 66 10.85 -1.75 -11.53
C LEU A 66 11.99 -2.39 -10.75
N SER A 67 13.22 -2.42 -11.29
CA SER A 67 14.33 -3.10 -10.60
C SER A 67 14.39 -2.63 -9.14
N LEU A 68 14.29 -3.58 -8.20
CA LEU A 68 14.11 -3.29 -6.77
C LEU A 68 15.15 -2.27 -6.29
N PHE A 69 16.37 -2.37 -6.83
CA PHE A 69 17.49 -1.48 -6.58
C PHE A 69 17.27 -0.03 -7.09
N GLN A 70 16.66 0.16 -8.26
CA GLN A 70 16.32 1.49 -8.79
C GLN A 70 15.13 2.11 -8.04
N VAL A 71 14.20 1.32 -7.51
CA VAL A 71 13.09 1.79 -6.65
C VAL A 71 13.58 2.18 -5.27
N ILE A 72 14.47 1.38 -4.67
CA ILE A 72 15.11 1.67 -3.37
C ILE A 72 15.91 2.98 -3.44
N MET A 73 16.56 3.28 -4.57
CA MET A 73 17.26 4.57 -4.75
C MET A 73 16.33 5.76 -5.09
N ARG A 74 15.14 5.54 -5.68
CA ARG A 74 14.30 6.63 -6.21
C ARG A 74 13.05 6.97 -5.41
N THR A 75 12.59 6.12 -4.49
CA THR A 75 11.39 6.38 -3.69
C THR A 75 11.70 6.48 -2.20
N ALA A 76 11.93 7.72 -1.73
CA ALA A 76 12.09 8.05 -0.31
C ALA A 76 10.92 7.52 0.57
N ILE A 77 9.72 7.38 -0.01
CA ILE A 77 8.52 6.85 0.64
C ILE A 77 8.69 5.37 1.03
N PHE A 78 9.29 4.56 0.15
CA PHE A 78 9.49 3.12 0.41
C PHE A 78 10.55 2.89 1.47
N ASN A 79 11.70 3.58 1.40
CA ASN A 79 12.71 3.50 2.46
C ASN A 79 12.19 4.00 3.82
N LYS A 80 11.37 5.06 3.81
CA LYS A 80 10.70 5.53 5.03
C LYS A 80 9.76 4.47 5.58
N LEU A 81 9.03 3.76 4.72
CA LEU A 81 8.16 2.65 5.13
C LEU A 81 8.97 1.49 5.70
N LEU A 82 10.00 1.03 5.00
CA LEU A 82 10.89 -0.03 5.48
C LEU A 82 11.50 0.32 6.84
N LYS A 83 12.01 1.55 6.98
CA LYS A 83 12.62 2.01 8.24
C LYS A 83 11.59 2.07 9.37
N SER A 84 10.42 2.65 9.11
CA SER A 84 9.36 2.73 10.12
C SER A 84 8.77 1.37 10.50
N ILE A 85 8.76 0.39 9.58
CA ILE A 85 8.34 -0.99 9.89
C ILE A 85 9.44 -1.74 10.63
N ALA A 86 10.72 -1.55 10.28
CA ALA A 86 11.85 -2.16 10.97
C ALA A 86 11.98 -1.70 12.44
N ASP A 87 11.49 -0.50 12.75
CA ASP A 87 11.42 0.03 14.12
C ASP A 87 10.19 -0.51 14.90
N THR A 88 9.36 -1.38 14.29
CA THR A 88 8.18 -2.02 14.90
C THR A 88 8.27 -3.55 14.83
N GLU A 89 7.50 -4.26 15.66
CA GLU A 89 7.41 -5.74 15.63
C GLU A 89 6.54 -6.28 14.46
N THR A 90 6.49 -5.56 13.34
CA THR A 90 5.65 -5.91 12.19
C THR A 90 6.52 -6.53 11.08
N ASP A 91 6.19 -7.76 10.70
CA ASP A 91 6.86 -8.47 9.61
C ASP A 91 6.52 -7.86 8.25
N LEU A 92 7.51 -7.78 7.35
CA LEU A 92 7.30 -7.37 5.96
C LEU A 92 7.59 -8.53 5.00
N VAL A 93 6.56 -8.96 4.28
CA VAL A 93 6.66 -10.01 3.26
C VAL A 93 6.54 -9.38 1.88
N ILE A 94 7.52 -9.66 1.00
CA ILE A 94 7.51 -9.21 -0.40
C ILE A 94 7.12 -10.37 -1.31
N LEU A 95 5.98 -10.26 -1.97
CA LEU A 95 5.43 -11.26 -2.88
C LEU A 95 5.93 -11.00 -4.31
N SER A 96 6.44 -12.04 -4.98
CA SER A 96 7.02 -11.95 -6.34
C SER A 96 5.98 -11.86 -7.44
#